data_AF-A0A7S7LX17-F1
#
_entry.id   AF-A0A7S7LX17-F1
#
_cell.length_a   1.000
_cell.length_b   1.000
_cell.length_c   1.000
_cell.angle_alpha   90.00
_cell.angle_beta   90.00
_cell.angle_gamma   90.00
#
_symmetry.space_group_name_H-M   'P 1'
#
loop_
_entity.id
_entity.type
_entity.pdbx_description
1 polymer ?
#
loop_
_entity_poly.entity_id
_entity_poly.type
_entity_poly.pdbx_seq_one_letter_code
_entity_poly.pdbx_strand_id
1 'polypeptide(L)'
;MKASQKLKDEVIKRASEIKEDGYHQAILNIMYEEWQQREATSYKEILEWYKQEFGNIAKFAVLIGKMNQQVTNGGFIQYYHNGYCDGKSGYANEHDIDLPLHQELVMLFSQSELSDEASLEVFKILQEFHIDIDTDETVEEDGYDENEEYYIDIVDNENYGAVVNSEYLSKLDNAYYEICDEFMEVLEQYFKKKIEDEEMTTITSVWDSQDDYAFSIMK
;
A
#
# COMPACT_ATOMS: atom_id res chain seq x y z
N MET A 1 4.67 27.43 -6.85
CA MET A 1 6.05 27.42 -7.40
C MET A 1 7.18 27.45 -6.34
N LYS A 2 6.91 27.30 -5.01
CA LYS A 2 7.96 27.30 -3.96
C LYS A 2 8.10 25.97 -3.18
N ALA A 3 7.12 25.06 -3.26
CA ALA A 3 7.11 23.81 -2.49
C ALA A 3 8.05 22.72 -3.06
N SER A 4 8.11 22.56 -4.39
CA SER A 4 8.89 21.52 -5.05
C SER A 4 10.42 21.69 -4.90
N GLN A 5 10.97 22.90 -5.01
CA GLN A 5 12.41 23.12 -4.82
C GLN A 5 12.83 22.87 -3.36
N LYS A 6 12.01 23.30 -2.39
CA LYS A 6 12.26 23.07 -0.97
C LYS A 6 12.28 21.58 -0.61
N LEU A 7 11.40 20.78 -1.21
CA LEU A 7 11.40 19.32 -1.03
C LEU A 7 12.62 18.69 -1.66
N LYS A 8 12.98 19.05 -2.91
CA LYS A 8 14.21 18.56 -3.54
C LYS A 8 15.42 18.86 -2.66
N ASP A 9 15.54 20.10 -2.20
CA ASP A 9 16.67 20.52 -1.35
C ASP A 9 16.71 19.72 -0.03
N GLU A 10 15.56 19.48 0.61
CA GLU A 10 15.48 18.72 1.86
C GLU A 10 15.68 17.21 1.66
N VAL A 11 15.11 16.62 0.61
CA VAL A 11 15.30 15.19 0.26
C VAL A 11 16.73 14.95 -0.17
N ILE A 12 17.31 15.76 -1.05
CA ILE A 12 18.72 15.64 -1.48
C ILE A 12 19.64 15.77 -0.27
N LYS A 13 19.39 16.77 0.60
CA LYS A 13 20.17 16.94 1.82
C LYS A 13 20.08 15.69 2.71
N ARG A 14 18.87 15.20 3.03
CA ARG A 14 18.70 14.04 3.92
C ARG A 14 19.17 12.73 3.29
N ALA A 15 18.93 12.52 2.00
CA ALA A 15 19.44 11.37 1.26
C ALA A 15 20.97 11.35 1.26
N SER A 16 21.63 12.51 1.21
CA SER A 16 23.11 12.59 1.33
C SER A 16 23.64 12.29 2.74
N GLU A 17 22.79 12.39 3.77
CA GLU A 17 23.11 12.06 5.16
C GLU A 17 22.88 10.57 5.48
N ILE A 18 21.99 9.90 4.74
CA ILE A 18 21.66 8.47 4.87
C ILE A 18 22.59 7.66 3.93
N LYS A 19 23.42 6.77 4.49
CA LYS A 19 24.54 6.14 3.75
C LYS A 19 24.18 4.97 2.83
N GLU A 20 22.95 4.48 2.83
CA GLU A 20 22.40 3.42 1.97
C GLU A 20 20.86 3.67 1.90
N ASP A 21 20.22 3.52 0.74
CA ASP A 21 18.76 3.71 0.54
C ASP A 21 18.21 5.12 0.82
N GLY A 22 18.99 6.15 0.49
CA GLY A 22 18.79 7.51 0.98
C GLY A 22 17.54 8.22 0.47
N TYR A 23 17.12 8.06 -0.79
CA TYR A 23 16.09 8.91 -1.39
C TYR A 23 14.69 8.46 -0.98
N HIS A 24 14.33 7.18 -1.15
CA HIS A 24 12.99 6.72 -0.77
C HIS A 24 12.76 6.84 0.76
N GLN A 25 13.77 6.48 1.56
CA GLN A 25 13.70 6.57 3.02
C GLN A 25 13.64 8.03 3.49
N ALA A 26 14.34 8.95 2.82
CA ALA A 26 14.24 10.38 3.13
C ALA A 26 12.83 10.93 2.85
N ILE A 27 12.22 10.60 1.70
CA ILE A 27 10.85 11.02 1.35
C ILE A 27 9.88 10.51 2.43
N LEU A 28 10.02 9.24 2.79
CA LEU A 28 9.20 8.61 3.81
C LEU A 28 9.33 9.32 5.17
N ASN A 29 10.57 9.56 5.62
CA ASN A 29 10.84 10.23 6.90
C ASN A 29 10.24 11.64 6.94
N ILE A 30 10.36 12.40 5.86
CA ILE A 30 9.77 13.75 5.75
C ILE A 30 8.24 13.69 5.91
N MET A 31 7.57 12.74 5.24
CA MET A 31 6.13 12.59 5.38
C MET A 31 5.72 12.31 6.83
N TYR A 32 6.42 11.40 7.52
CA TYR A 32 6.12 11.08 8.92
C TYR A 32 6.38 12.24 9.89
N GLU A 33 7.44 13.01 9.69
CA GLU A 33 7.70 14.20 10.49
C GLU A 33 6.62 15.26 10.31
N GLU A 34 6.14 15.47 9.08
CA GLU A 34 5.00 16.33 8.80
C GLU A 34 3.72 15.78 9.44
N TRP A 35 3.51 14.47 9.40
CA TRP A 35 2.37 13.84 10.06
C TRP A 35 2.37 14.12 11.56
N GLN A 36 3.50 13.93 12.24
CA GLN A 36 3.62 14.16 13.68
C GLN A 36 3.38 15.62 14.10
N GLN A 37 3.64 16.56 13.19
CA GLN A 37 3.41 17.99 13.42
C GLN A 37 1.98 18.43 13.07
N ARG A 38 1.20 17.57 12.39
CA ARG A 38 -0.15 17.86 11.91
C ARG A 38 -1.18 17.15 12.77
N GLU A 39 -2.34 17.76 12.91
CA GLU A 39 -3.54 17.12 13.46
C GLU A 39 -4.23 16.20 12.42
N ALA A 40 -3.49 15.68 11.43
CA ALA A 40 -4.06 14.75 10.46
C ALA A 40 -4.48 13.46 11.17
N THR A 41 -5.74 13.06 10.97
CA THR A 41 -6.37 12.02 11.80
C THR A 41 -6.13 10.62 11.26
N SER A 42 -5.79 10.48 9.97
CA SER A 42 -5.53 9.18 9.34
C SER A 42 -4.34 9.17 8.38
N TYR A 43 -3.84 7.98 8.10
CA TYR A 43 -2.78 7.76 7.10
C TYR A 43 -3.20 8.21 5.70
N LYS A 44 -4.46 7.94 5.32
CA LYS A 44 -5.02 8.39 4.05
C LYS A 44 -5.02 9.92 3.90
N GLU A 45 -5.40 10.64 4.96
CA GLU A 45 -5.43 12.11 4.94
C GLU A 45 -4.04 12.72 4.77
N ILE A 46 -3.04 12.22 5.50
CA ILE A 46 -1.67 12.74 5.36
C ILE A 46 -1.11 12.43 3.97
N LEU A 47 -1.39 11.25 3.41
CA LEU A 47 -0.96 10.89 2.06
C LEU A 47 -1.58 11.80 0.98
N GLU A 48 -2.86 12.15 1.12
CA GLU A 48 -3.51 13.04 0.15
C GLU A 48 -3.00 14.48 0.27
N TRP A 49 -2.77 14.97 1.49
CA TRP A 49 -2.06 16.23 1.68
C TRP A 49 -0.66 16.19 1.07
N TYR A 50 0.08 15.10 1.31
CA TYR A 50 1.45 14.94 0.78
C TYR A 50 1.44 14.96 -0.75
N LYS A 51 0.47 14.33 -1.39
CA LYS A 51 0.26 14.40 -2.84
C LYS A 51 -0.11 15.81 -3.32
N GLN A 52 -0.97 16.53 -2.61
CA GLN A 52 -1.34 17.90 -3.00
C GLN A 52 -0.14 18.85 -2.95
N GLU A 53 0.75 18.69 -1.97
CA GLU A 53 1.93 19.54 -1.83
C GLU A 53 3.10 19.11 -2.74
N PHE A 54 3.26 17.80 -2.94
CA PHE A 54 4.49 17.21 -3.50
C PHE A 54 4.28 16.33 -4.74
N GLY A 55 3.04 16.05 -5.12
CA GLY A 55 2.67 15.32 -6.32
C GLY A 55 2.66 13.80 -6.18
N ASN A 56 2.30 13.13 -7.28
CA ASN A 56 2.10 11.68 -7.33
C ASN A 56 3.38 10.87 -7.08
N ILE A 57 4.54 11.34 -7.54
CA ILE A 57 5.82 10.64 -7.31
C ILE A 57 6.14 10.54 -5.82
N ALA A 58 5.86 11.60 -5.06
CA ALA A 58 6.08 11.61 -3.62
C ALA A 58 5.14 10.64 -2.89
N LYS A 59 3.85 10.61 -3.27
CA LYS A 59 2.89 9.62 -2.74
C LYS A 59 3.29 8.20 -3.11
N PHE A 60 3.72 7.97 -4.35
CA PHE A 60 4.19 6.67 -4.83
C PHE A 60 5.36 6.17 -3.99
N ALA A 61 6.39 6.99 -3.76
CA ALA A 61 7.54 6.66 -2.93
C ALA A 61 7.17 6.24 -1.52
N VAL A 62 6.22 6.95 -0.89
CA VAL A 62 5.74 6.61 0.45
C VAL A 62 5.00 5.28 0.45
N LEU A 63 4.08 5.06 -0.49
CA LEU A 63 3.27 3.84 -0.57
C LEU A 63 4.15 2.61 -0.84
N ILE A 64 5.01 2.65 -1.87
CA ILE A 64 5.87 1.52 -2.23
C ILE A 64 6.89 1.21 -1.13
N GLY A 65 7.48 2.24 -0.51
CA GLY A 65 8.43 2.07 0.58
C GLY A 65 7.79 1.47 1.83
N LYS A 66 6.54 1.85 2.13
CA LYS A 66 5.78 1.24 3.24
C LYS A 66 5.36 -0.19 2.96
N MET A 67 4.91 -0.46 1.74
CA MET A 67 4.62 -1.82 1.31
C MET A 67 5.86 -2.70 1.50
N ASN A 68 7.02 -2.30 0.94
CA ASN A 68 8.29 -3.01 1.10
C ASN A 68 8.58 -3.28 2.59
N GLN A 69 8.59 -2.24 3.43
CA GLN A 69 8.85 -2.38 4.86
C GLN A 69 7.91 -3.38 5.55
N GLN A 70 6.62 -3.40 5.23
CA GLN A 70 5.67 -4.32 5.87
C GLN A 70 5.86 -5.74 5.38
N VAL A 71 6.01 -5.93 4.06
CA VAL A 71 6.16 -7.24 3.45
C VAL A 71 7.48 -7.88 3.86
N THR A 72 8.60 -7.15 3.89
CA THR A 72 9.89 -7.69 4.35
C THR A 72 9.90 -8.02 5.84
N ASN A 73 9.07 -7.36 6.66
CA ASN A 73 9.01 -7.60 8.10
C ASN A 73 8.07 -8.75 8.50
N GLY A 74 6.95 -8.93 7.80
CA GLY A 74 5.94 -9.92 8.17
C GLY A 74 4.97 -10.31 7.05
N GLY A 75 5.35 -10.09 5.80
CA GLY A 75 4.58 -10.47 4.62
C GLY A 75 3.39 -9.55 4.30
N PHE A 76 2.72 -9.86 3.20
CA PHE A 76 1.51 -9.18 2.74
C PHE A 76 0.38 -9.23 3.77
N ILE A 77 0.35 -10.28 4.60
CA ILE A 77 -0.62 -10.36 5.70
C ILE A 77 -0.38 -9.27 6.76
N GLN A 78 0.88 -8.95 7.07
CA GLN A 78 1.21 -7.84 7.96
C GLN A 78 0.93 -6.47 7.30
N TYR A 79 1.17 -6.35 6.00
CA TYR A 79 0.79 -5.16 5.23
C TYR A 79 -0.71 -4.87 5.33
N TYR A 80 -1.55 -5.91 5.27
CA TYR A 80 -2.99 -5.83 5.49
C TYR A 80 -3.37 -5.52 6.94
N HIS A 81 -2.96 -6.33 7.91
CA HIS A 81 -3.37 -6.19 9.31
C HIS A 81 -2.91 -4.88 9.98
N ASN A 82 -1.90 -4.20 9.42
CA ASN A 82 -1.47 -2.90 9.91
C ASN A 82 -2.19 -1.72 9.22
N GLY A 83 -3.10 -1.99 8.28
CA GLY A 83 -3.94 -1.00 7.61
C GLY A 83 -3.21 -0.08 6.65
N TYR A 84 -2.08 -0.53 6.09
CA TYR A 84 -1.31 0.27 5.12
C TYR A 84 -1.83 0.14 3.69
N CYS A 85 -2.65 -0.88 3.41
CA CYS A 85 -3.32 -1.11 2.13
C CYS A 85 -4.71 -0.45 2.02
N ASP A 86 -5.33 -0.03 3.13
CA ASP A 86 -6.66 0.62 3.14
C ASP A 86 -6.66 2.09 3.61
N GLY A 87 -5.61 2.50 4.32
CA GLY A 87 -5.43 3.86 4.79
C GLY A 87 -6.06 4.19 6.14
N LYS A 88 -6.70 3.22 6.81
CA LYS A 88 -7.17 3.38 8.19
C LYS A 88 -6.00 3.42 9.16
N SER A 89 -4.96 2.62 8.91
CA SER A 89 -3.79 2.41 9.78
C SER A 89 -4.13 1.98 11.21
N GLY A 90 -3.22 1.27 11.87
CA GLY A 90 -3.37 0.87 13.27
C GLY A 90 -3.84 -0.58 13.44
N TYR A 91 -3.21 -1.24 14.39
CA TYR A 91 -3.44 -2.64 14.76
C TYR A 91 -4.88 -2.84 15.30
N ALA A 92 -5.54 -3.92 14.87
CA ALA A 92 -6.87 -4.36 15.33
C ALA A 92 -8.08 -3.51 14.88
N ASN A 93 -7.96 -2.78 13.76
CA ASN A 93 -9.11 -2.16 13.10
C ASN A 93 -9.72 -3.12 12.05
N GLU A 94 -11.02 -2.99 11.79
CA GLU A 94 -11.64 -3.62 10.61
C GLU A 94 -11.06 -2.99 9.34
N HIS A 95 -10.38 -3.80 8.54
CA HIS A 95 -9.72 -3.35 7.32
C HIS A 95 -10.60 -3.54 6.09
N ASP A 96 -10.44 -2.63 5.13
CA ASP A 96 -11.18 -2.68 3.87
C ASP A 96 -10.56 -3.74 2.96
N ILE A 97 -11.31 -4.80 2.68
CA ILE A 97 -10.89 -5.90 1.79
C ILE A 97 -10.74 -5.47 0.33
N ASP A 98 -11.27 -4.31 -0.06
CA ASP A 98 -11.05 -3.73 -1.39
C ASP A 98 -9.67 -3.07 -1.51
N LEU A 99 -8.93 -2.90 -0.40
CA LEU A 99 -7.55 -2.42 -0.36
C LEU A 99 -7.31 -1.10 -1.15
N PRO A 100 -8.07 -0.02 -0.91
CA PRO A 100 -8.08 1.16 -1.76
C PRO A 100 -6.72 1.88 -1.90
N LEU A 101 -5.85 1.87 -0.87
CA LEU A 101 -4.50 2.44 -1.02
C LEU A 101 -3.55 1.52 -1.79
N HIS A 102 -3.74 0.20 -1.71
CA HIS A 102 -3.01 -0.74 -2.55
C HIS A 102 -3.40 -0.59 -4.03
N GLN A 103 -4.69 -0.44 -4.31
CA GLN A 103 -5.16 -0.14 -5.67
C GLN A 103 -4.55 1.17 -6.20
N GLU A 104 -4.45 2.20 -5.35
CA GLU A 104 -3.79 3.45 -5.71
C GLU A 104 -2.28 3.26 -5.95
N LEU A 105 -1.60 2.43 -5.15
CA LEU A 105 -0.19 2.06 -5.38
C LEU A 105 -0.02 1.39 -6.75
N VAL A 106 -0.87 0.41 -7.09
CA VAL A 106 -0.84 -0.29 -8.39
C VAL A 106 -1.07 0.70 -9.53
N MET A 107 -2.03 1.62 -9.39
CA MET A 107 -2.28 2.67 -10.38
C MET A 107 -1.04 3.57 -10.57
N LEU A 108 -0.44 4.04 -9.47
CA LEU A 108 0.76 4.90 -9.54
C LEU A 108 1.96 4.16 -10.13
N PHE A 109 2.13 2.86 -9.84
CA PHE A 109 3.17 2.02 -10.44
C PHE A 109 2.95 1.93 -11.96
N SER A 110 1.71 1.69 -12.41
CA SER A 110 1.38 1.59 -13.84
C SER A 110 1.66 2.88 -14.63
N GLN A 111 1.71 4.02 -13.95
CA GLN A 111 2.01 5.34 -14.51
C GLN A 111 3.51 5.69 -14.43
N SER A 112 4.33 4.83 -13.84
CA SER A 112 5.78 5.02 -13.74
C SER A 112 6.50 4.61 -15.02
N GLU A 113 7.80 4.91 -15.09
CA GLU A 113 8.68 4.47 -16.20
C GLU A 113 9.43 3.16 -15.89
N LEU A 114 9.13 2.55 -14.74
CA LEU A 114 9.74 1.30 -14.30
C LEU A 114 9.33 0.17 -15.24
N SER A 115 10.31 -0.44 -15.90
CA SER A 115 10.08 -1.40 -16.98
C SER A 115 11.16 -2.47 -17.12
N ASP A 116 12.14 -2.46 -16.20
CA ASP A 116 13.09 -3.55 -16.03
C ASP A 116 12.40 -4.81 -15.46
N GLU A 117 13.11 -5.94 -15.53
CA GLU A 117 12.57 -7.26 -15.16
C GLU A 117 12.11 -7.32 -13.70
N ALA A 118 12.91 -6.80 -12.77
CA ALA A 118 12.56 -6.77 -11.35
C ALA A 118 11.31 -5.94 -11.08
N SER A 119 11.23 -4.74 -11.67
CA SER A 119 10.04 -3.89 -11.56
C SER A 119 8.79 -4.53 -12.15
N LEU A 120 8.90 -5.23 -13.29
CA LEU A 120 7.76 -5.90 -13.92
C LEU A 120 7.26 -7.08 -13.08
N GLU A 121 8.15 -7.87 -12.48
CA GLU A 121 7.74 -8.98 -11.60
C GLU A 121 7.11 -8.46 -10.31
N VAL A 122 7.68 -7.42 -9.69
CA VAL A 122 7.05 -6.77 -8.53
C VAL A 122 5.68 -6.20 -8.90
N PHE A 123 5.55 -5.54 -10.05
CA PHE A 123 4.27 -4.99 -10.48
C PHE A 123 3.20 -6.08 -10.62
N LYS A 124 3.56 -7.23 -11.19
CA LYS A 124 2.68 -8.40 -11.28
C LYS A 124 2.30 -8.94 -9.90
N ILE A 125 3.25 -9.08 -8.97
CA ILE A 125 2.98 -9.49 -7.58
C ILE A 125 1.96 -8.54 -6.93
N LEU A 126 2.14 -7.23 -7.11
CA LEU A 126 1.21 -6.22 -6.59
C LEU A 126 -0.18 -6.34 -7.22
N GLN A 127 -0.27 -6.64 -8.52
CA GLN A 127 -1.57 -6.87 -9.19
C GLN A 127 -2.28 -8.14 -8.71
N GLU A 128 -1.53 -9.16 -8.28
CA GLU A 128 -2.07 -10.42 -7.79
C GLU A 128 -2.51 -10.36 -6.31
N PHE A 129 -1.98 -9.42 -5.52
CA PHE A 129 -2.31 -9.31 -4.10
C PHE A 129 -3.81 -9.03 -3.86
N HIS A 130 -4.44 -9.91 -3.10
CA HIS A 130 -5.82 -9.78 -2.61
C HIS A 130 -5.98 -10.50 -1.27
N ILE A 131 -7.01 -10.12 -0.52
CA ILE A 131 -7.35 -10.73 0.78
C ILE A 131 -8.70 -11.43 0.64
N ASP A 132 -8.71 -12.72 0.96
CA ASP A 132 -9.95 -13.47 1.13
C ASP A 132 -10.22 -13.61 2.63
N ILE A 133 -11.43 -13.27 3.05
CA ILE A 133 -11.89 -13.43 4.42
C ILE A 133 -12.96 -14.52 4.52
N ASP A 134 -13.02 -15.20 5.66
CA ASP A 134 -14.12 -16.06 6.01
C ASP A 134 -15.39 -15.22 6.20
N THR A 135 -16.40 -15.46 5.36
CA THR A 135 -17.72 -14.82 5.47
C THR A 135 -18.81 -15.80 5.84
N ASP A 136 -18.46 -17.06 6.16
CA ASP A 136 -19.44 -18.08 6.50
C ASP A 136 -19.94 -17.82 7.92
N GLU A 137 -21.21 -17.42 8.06
CA GLU A 137 -21.78 -16.95 9.33
C GLU A 137 -22.23 -18.07 10.30
N THR A 138 -21.96 -19.37 10.04
CA THR A 138 -22.69 -20.45 10.73
C THR A 138 -21.99 -21.79 10.88
N VAL A 139 -22.06 -22.38 12.09
CA VAL A 139 -22.14 -23.83 12.31
C VAL A 139 -23.54 -24.14 12.86
N GLU A 140 -24.34 -24.92 12.13
CA GLU A 140 -25.69 -25.32 12.57
C GLU A 140 -25.60 -26.50 13.55
N GLU A 141 -26.06 -26.31 14.79
CA GLU A 141 -26.40 -27.42 15.69
C GLU A 141 -27.92 -27.49 15.83
N ASP A 142 -28.52 -28.60 15.36
CA ASP A 142 -29.96 -28.84 15.49
C ASP A 142 -30.27 -29.65 16.77
N GLY A 143 -31.35 -29.28 17.45
CA GLY A 143 -31.64 -29.85 18.75
C GLY A 143 -33.10 -29.71 19.17
N TYR A 144 -33.45 -30.46 20.21
CA TYR A 144 -34.69 -30.29 20.95
C TYR A 144 -34.34 -29.73 22.32
N ASP A 145 -35.03 -28.67 22.72
CA ASP A 145 -34.87 -28.14 24.07
C ASP A 145 -35.51 -29.08 25.10
N GLU A 146 -35.43 -28.72 26.39
CA GLU A 146 -36.03 -29.50 27.47
C GLU A 146 -37.57 -29.63 27.40
N ASN A 147 -38.23 -28.86 26.54
CA ASN A 147 -39.67 -28.90 26.27
C ASN A 147 -40.02 -29.63 24.96
N GLU A 148 -39.06 -30.31 24.32
CA GLU A 148 -39.19 -30.92 22.99
C GLU A 148 -39.48 -29.90 21.87
N GLU A 149 -39.17 -28.62 22.08
CA GLU A 149 -39.26 -27.60 21.04
C GLU A 149 -38.00 -27.67 20.17
N TYR A 150 -38.20 -27.79 18.85
CA TYR A 150 -37.10 -27.76 17.89
C TYR A 150 -36.45 -26.37 17.90
N TYR A 151 -35.16 -26.32 18.12
CA TYR A 151 -34.37 -25.10 18.00
C TYR A 151 -33.19 -25.31 17.06
N ILE A 152 -32.73 -24.20 16.50
CA ILE A 152 -31.47 -24.10 15.75
C ILE A 152 -30.58 -23.24 16.63
N ASP A 153 -29.47 -23.79 17.11
CA ASP A 153 -28.43 -22.96 17.70
C ASP A 153 -27.55 -22.43 16.58
N ILE A 154 -27.43 -21.11 16.52
CA ILE A 154 -26.52 -20.45 15.59
C ILE A 154 -25.20 -20.34 16.35
N VAL A 155 -24.31 -21.31 16.13
CA VAL A 155 -22.98 -21.27 16.73
C VAL A 155 -22.13 -20.29 15.92
N ASP A 156 -21.66 -19.27 16.62
CA ASP A 156 -20.77 -18.21 16.15
C ASP A 156 -19.57 -18.84 15.41
N ASN A 157 -19.36 -18.51 14.13
CA ASN A 157 -18.14 -18.95 13.44
C ASN A 157 -16.96 -18.18 14.05
N GLU A 158 -16.16 -18.86 14.88
CA GLU A 158 -14.97 -18.27 15.52
C GLU A 158 -13.94 -17.72 14.51
N ASN A 159 -14.01 -18.15 13.25
CA ASN A 159 -13.15 -17.67 12.17
C ASN A 159 -13.79 -16.58 11.31
N TYR A 160 -15.02 -16.14 11.57
CA TYR A 160 -15.67 -15.10 10.79
C TYR A 160 -14.80 -13.83 10.72
N GLY A 161 -14.53 -13.36 9.50
CA GLY A 161 -13.65 -12.23 9.22
C GLY A 161 -12.15 -12.56 9.22
N ALA A 162 -11.75 -13.80 9.50
CA ALA A 162 -10.34 -14.22 9.45
C ALA A 162 -9.86 -14.33 8.00
N VAL A 163 -8.57 -14.03 7.76
CA VAL A 163 -7.95 -14.21 6.45
C VAL A 163 -7.78 -15.70 6.15
N VAL A 164 -8.39 -16.19 5.07
CA VAL A 164 -8.42 -17.62 4.73
C VAL A 164 -7.44 -18.03 3.62
N ASN A 165 -6.87 -17.07 2.87
CA ASN A 165 -5.94 -17.34 1.78
C ASN A 165 -4.45 -17.22 2.19
N SER A 166 -4.11 -17.52 3.45
CA SER A 166 -2.74 -17.36 3.97
C SER A 166 -1.66 -18.14 3.21
N GLU A 167 -1.96 -19.36 2.71
CA GLU A 167 -1.03 -20.12 1.87
C GLU A 167 -0.73 -19.44 0.53
N TYR A 168 -1.72 -18.73 -0.03
CA TYR A 168 -1.55 -17.95 -1.25
C TYR A 168 -0.68 -16.72 -0.97
N LEU A 169 -0.96 -15.99 0.11
CA LEU A 169 -0.16 -14.84 0.53
C LEU A 169 1.30 -15.22 0.79
N SER A 170 1.55 -16.37 1.41
CA SER A 170 2.92 -16.86 1.62
C SER A 170 3.67 -17.14 0.32
N LYS A 171 2.98 -17.55 -0.76
CA LYS A 171 3.60 -17.70 -2.08
C LYS A 171 3.97 -16.35 -2.68
N LEU A 172 3.10 -15.34 -2.53
CA LEU A 172 3.40 -13.97 -2.95
C LEU A 172 4.57 -13.38 -2.15
N ASP A 173 4.61 -13.61 -0.84
CA ASP A 173 5.73 -13.20 0.02
C ASP A 173 7.05 -13.77 -0.49
N ASN A 174 7.10 -15.08 -0.75
CA ASN A 174 8.30 -15.74 -1.26
C ASN A 174 8.72 -15.18 -2.63
N ALA A 175 7.77 -14.99 -3.55
CA ALA A 175 8.05 -14.39 -4.85
C ALA A 175 8.61 -12.97 -4.72
N TYR A 176 8.10 -12.19 -3.76
CA TYR A 176 8.60 -10.85 -3.49
C TYR A 176 10.02 -10.88 -2.88
N TYR A 177 10.28 -11.77 -1.92
CA TYR A 177 11.59 -11.88 -1.27
C TYR A 177 12.71 -12.30 -2.21
N GLU A 178 12.39 -13.00 -3.30
CA GLU A 178 13.38 -13.35 -4.34
C GLU A 178 13.87 -12.14 -5.14
N ILE A 179 13.08 -11.06 -5.21
CA ILE A 179 13.33 -9.94 -6.12
C ILE A 179 13.40 -8.57 -5.43
N CYS A 180 13.01 -8.47 -4.15
CA CYS A 180 12.84 -7.19 -3.47
C CYS A 180 14.12 -6.36 -3.39
N ASP A 181 15.27 -7.00 -3.15
CA ASP A 181 16.55 -6.29 -3.04
C ASP A 181 16.94 -5.62 -4.37
N GLU A 182 16.86 -6.37 -5.47
CA GLU A 182 17.12 -5.85 -6.82
C GLU A 182 16.11 -4.75 -7.20
N PHE A 183 14.84 -4.96 -6.89
CA PHE A 183 13.79 -3.97 -7.12
C PHE A 183 14.05 -2.68 -6.34
N MET A 184 14.47 -2.77 -5.08
CA MET A 184 14.74 -1.58 -4.26
C MET A 184 15.94 -0.79 -4.77
N GLU A 185 16.97 -1.44 -5.32
CA GLU A 185 18.08 -0.75 -5.99
C GLU A 185 17.60 0.04 -7.22
N VAL A 186 16.76 -0.58 -8.06
CA VAL A 186 16.17 0.06 -9.24
C VAL A 186 15.30 1.25 -8.83
N LEU A 187 14.45 1.05 -7.83
CA LEU A 187 13.53 2.04 -7.32
C LEU A 187 14.26 3.27 -6.75
N GLU A 188 15.39 3.06 -6.08
CA GLU A 188 16.25 4.12 -5.58
C GLU A 188 16.82 4.96 -6.72
N GLN A 189 17.31 4.33 -7.81
CA GLN A 189 17.77 5.06 -8.99
C GLN A 189 16.63 5.83 -9.66
N TYR A 190 15.44 5.23 -9.72
CA TYR A 190 14.25 5.88 -10.26
C TYR A 190 13.91 7.15 -9.48
N PHE A 191 13.81 7.08 -8.15
CA PHE A 191 13.49 8.26 -7.34
C PHE A 191 14.58 9.31 -7.39
N LYS A 192 15.85 8.90 -7.34
CA LYS A 192 16.98 9.81 -7.54
C LYS A 192 16.83 10.59 -8.84
N LYS A 193 16.61 9.89 -9.96
CA LYS A 193 16.40 10.51 -11.28
C LYS A 193 15.21 11.46 -11.26
N LYS A 194 14.03 11.04 -10.78
CA LYS A 194 12.82 11.89 -10.75
C LYS A 194 12.98 13.14 -9.88
N ILE A 195 13.80 13.07 -8.83
CA ILE A 195 14.11 14.19 -7.95
C ILE A 195 15.10 15.16 -8.61
N GLU A 196 16.15 14.63 -9.23
CA GLU A 196 17.24 15.39 -9.85
C GLU A 196 16.81 16.02 -11.19
N ASP A 197 16.02 15.32 -12.03
CA ASP A 197 15.61 15.75 -13.39
C ASP A 197 14.39 16.69 -13.42
N GLU A 198 14.03 17.30 -12.29
CA GLU A 198 12.93 18.26 -12.12
C GLU A 198 11.47 17.78 -12.32
N GLU A 199 11.19 16.51 -12.62
CA GLU A 199 9.83 16.04 -12.89
C GLU A 199 8.87 16.06 -11.67
N MET A 200 9.39 16.23 -10.45
CA MET A 200 8.59 16.59 -9.27
C MET A 200 7.89 17.96 -9.36
N THR A 201 8.08 18.74 -10.45
CA THR A 201 7.42 20.05 -10.65
C THR A 201 6.24 20.04 -11.64
N THR A 202 6.01 18.95 -12.38
CA THR A 202 5.11 18.99 -13.56
C THR A 202 3.81 18.23 -13.34
N ILE A 203 3.01 18.56 -12.32
CA ILE A 203 1.63 18.06 -12.23
C ILE A 203 0.71 19.20 -11.82
N THR A 204 0.23 19.96 -12.80
CA THR A 204 -1.04 20.70 -12.67
C THR A 204 -1.91 20.68 -13.92
N SER A 205 -1.64 19.88 -14.96
CA SER A 205 -2.51 19.99 -16.16
C SER A 205 -2.62 18.82 -17.15
N VAL A 206 -2.41 17.56 -16.76
CA VAL A 206 -2.65 16.43 -17.72
C VAL A 206 -3.64 15.37 -17.21
N TRP A 207 -4.00 15.37 -15.93
CA TRP A 207 -4.65 14.21 -15.32
C TRP A 207 -6.12 14.37 -14.92
N ASP A 208 -6.74 15.54 -15.16
CA ASP A 208 -8.19 15.76 -14.97
C ASP A 208 -9.06 15.10 -16.08
N SER A 209 -8.53 14.15 -16.86
CA SER A 209 -9.27 13.57 -17.99
C SER A 209 -9.16 12.05 -18.17
N GLN A 210 -8.73 11.29 -17.15
CA GLN A 210 -8.65 9.82 -17.25
C GLN A 210 -9.48 9.07 -16.20
N ASP A 211 -10.61 9.63 -15.79
CA ASP A 211 -11.66 8.86 -15.08
C ASP A 211 -12.33 7.79 -15.98
N ASP A 212 -12.02 7.73 -17.28
CA ASP A 212 -12.70 6.85 -18.24
C ASP A 212 -12.00 5.51 -18.55
N TYR A 213 -10.79 5.22 -18.03
CA TYR A 213 -10.06 3.99 -18.41
C TYR A 213 -10.19 2.81 -17.43
N ALA A 214 -10.70 3.03 -16.22
CA ALA A 214 -10.76 2.00 -15.16
C ALA A 214 -11.81 0.89 -15.39
N PHE A 215 -12.66 0.98 -16.43
CA PHE A 215 -13.71 -0.01 -16.69
C PHE A 215 -13.44 -1.00 -17.84
N SER A 216 -12.26 -0.96 -18.49
CA SER A 216 -12.03 -1.79 -19.69
C SER A 216 -11.14 -3.03 -19.51
N ILE A 217 -10.51 -3.24 -18.35
CA ILE A 217 -9.57 -4.37 -18.12
C ILE A 217 -10.08 -5.39 -17.09
N MET A 218 -11.39 -5.42 -16.82
CA MET A 218 -12.05 -6.54 -16.13
C MET A 218 -13.15 -7.15 -16.99
N LYS A 219 -12.73 -7.88 -18.04
CA LYS A 219 -13.57 -8.84 -18.77
C LYS A 219 -12.78 -10.09 -19.10
#